data_AF-A0A2N9N5U2-F1
#
_entry.id   AF-A0A2N9N5U2-F1
#
_cell.length_a   1.000
_cell.length_b   1.000
_cell.length_c   1.000
_cell.angle_alpha   90.00
_cell.angle_beta   90.00
_cell.angle_gamma   90.00
#
_symmetry.space_group_name_H-M   'P 1'
#
loop_
_entity.id
_entity.type
_entity.pdbx_description
1 polymer ?
#
loop_
_entity_poly.entity_id
_entity_poly.type
_entity_poly.pdbx_seq_one_letter_code
_entity_poly.pdbx_strand_id
1 'polypeptide(L)'
;MRKRTSSRHSSMFSPMRGLSYREKQESRPESDQLVCRTCGYKRILTPIWIDQLRARDPGCTNTELLARVLHRLRCSNCHAKNVELVHKVQARPSPKTEQTGDLSPSCTQCGEEIPIRRLQAVPGTRVCVKCQEELENGGPTDEPVYCKRCRAKMVWRVRESVRPTKYFLGCSNYPRCRYVIAGSW
;
A
#
# COMPACT_ATOMS: atom_id res chain seq x y z
N MET A 1 -26.56 73.64 8.39
CA MET A 1 -25.52 72.80 9.04
C MET A 1 -24.91 71.87 8.00
N ARG A 2 -23.60 72.01 7.76
CA ARG A 2 -22.83 71.35 6.69
C ARG A 2 -22.59 69.88 7.05
N LYS A 3 -23.13 68.94 6.26
CA LYS A 3 -22.79 67.50 6.41
C LYS A 3 -21.71 67.15 5.39
N ARG A 4 -20.57 66.73 5.94
CA ARG A 4 -19.33 66.38 5.25
C ARG A 4 -19.54 65.19 4.31
N THR A 5 -19.00 65.32 3.12
CA THR A 5 -18.76 64.25 2.15
C THR A 5 -17.73 63.26 2.73
N SER A 6 -18.05 61.96 2.72
CA SER A 6 -17.08 60.90 2.99
C SER A 6 -17.10 59.92 1.83
N SER A 7 -16.09 60.06 0.99
CA SER A 7 -15.67 59.10 -0.02
C SER A 7 -15.34 57.77 0.66
N ARG A 8 -16.00 56.68 0.27
CA ARG A 8 -15.56 55.32 0.59
C ARG A 8 -15.18 54.64 -0.71
N HIS A 9 -13.88 54.44 -0.85
CA HIS A 9 -13.25 53.65 -1.91
C HIS A 9 -13.87 52.25 -2.01
N SER A 10 -14.14 51.86 -3.25
CA SER A 10 -14.31 50.50 -3.72
C SER A 10 -13.17 49.61 -3.24
N SER A 11 -13.49 48.50 -2.56
CA SER A 11 -12.59 47.36 -2.44
C SER A 11 -13.26 46.18 -3.13
N MET A 12 -12.76 45.86 -4.32
CA MET A 12 -13.08 44.62 -5.02
C MET A 12 -12.53 43.45 -4.19
N PHE A 13 -13.42 42.73 -3.51
CA PHE A 13 -13.09 41.42 -2.94
C PHE A 13 -13.01 40.41 -4.09
N SER A 14 -11.78 40.09 -4.50
CA SER A 14 -11.51 38.94 -5.37
C SER A 14 -11.61 37.65 -4.55
N PRO A 15 -12.41 36.66 -4.96
CA PRO A 15 -12.39 35.36 -4.31
C PRO A 15 -11.10 34.63 -4.71
N MET A 16 -10.20 34.48 -3.74
CA MET A 16 -9.08 33.52 -3.81
C MET A 16 -9.68 32.14 -4.01
N ARG A 17 -9.58 31.63 -5.24
CA ARG A 17 -9.86 30.22 -5.56
C ARG A 17 -8.86 29.39 -4.76
N GLY A 18 -9.33 28.84 -3.64
CA GLY A 18 -8.62 27.81 -2.90
C GLY A 18 -8.35 26.66 -3.85
N LEU A 19 -7.10 26.55 -4.27
CA LEU A 19 -6.60 25.41 -5.04
C LEU A 19 -6.94 24.15 -4.23
N SER A 20 -7.73 23.29 -4.88
CA SER A 20 -8.11 21.98 -4.37
C SER A 20 -6.88 21.26 -3.82
N TYR A 21 -7.01 20.77 -2.60
CA TYR A 21 -6.05 19.96 -1.84
C TYR A 21 -5.79 18.63 -2.59
N ARG A 22 -5.08 18.73 -3.71
CA ARG A 22 -4.70 17.64 -4.60
C ARG A 22 -3.20 17.67 -4.72
N GLU A 23 -2.51 17.27 -3.65
CA GLU A 23 -1.09 16.90 -3.72
C GLU A 23 -0.61 16.36 -2.38
N LYS A 24 -0.65 15.03 -2.26
CA LYS A 24 0.50 14.18 -1.93
C LYS A 24 -0.07 12.78 -1.68
N GLN A 25 -0.15 12.01 -2.76
CA GLN A 25 -0.04 10.58 -2.62
C GLN A 25 1.32 10.34 -1.97
N GLU A 26 1.29 10.07 -0.68
CA GLU A 26 2.39 9.61 0.15
C GLU A 26 2.96 8.36 -0.51
N SER A 27 3.93 8.54 -1.39
CA SER A 27 4.85 7.50 -1.81
C SER A 27 5.55 7.02 -0.55
N ARG A 28 5.00 5.99 0.08
CA ARG A 28 5.63 5.27 1.18
C ARG A 28 7.08 5.03 0.77
N PRO A 29 8.09 5.55 1.50
CA PRO A 29 9.47 5.28 1.14
C PRO A 29 9.67 3.77 1.19
N GLU A 30 10.06 3.21 0.05
CA GLU A 30 10.50 1.84 -0.10
C GLU A 30 11.56 1.59 0.99
N SER A 31 11.16 0.88 2.04
CA SER A 31 12.03 0.74 3.21
C SER A 31 13.03 -0.37 2.96
N ASP A 32 14.30 0.02 2.90
CA ASP A 32 15.42 -0.91 2.87
C ASP A 32 15.37 -1.85 4.09
N GLN A 33 15.76 -3.10 3.89
CA GLN A 33 15.73 -4.12 4.95
C GLN A 33 17.10 -4.75 5.11
N LEU A 34 17.55 -4.92 6.36
CA LEU A 34 18.67 -5.79 6.67
C LEU A 34 18.17 -7.21 6.84
N VAL A 35 18.78 -8.14 6.12
CA VAL A 35 18.48 -9.58 6.18
C VAL A 35 19.72 -10.32 6.64
N CYS A 36 19.59 -11.12 7.69
CA CYS A 36 20.65 -12.04 8.09
C CYS A 36 20.60 -13.30 7.23
N ARG A 37 21.70 -13.63 6.56
CA ARG A 37 21.81 -14.85 5.73
C ARG A 37 21.97 -16.13 6.56
N THR A 38 22.36 -16.03 7.83
CA THR A 38 22.54 -17.19 8.71
C THR A 38 21.23 -17.68 9.32
N CYS A 39 20.34 -16.80 9.78
CA CYS A 39 19.09 -17.18 10.45
C CYS A 39 17.81 -16.63 9.79
N GLY A 40 17.95 -15.84 8.72
CA GLY A 40 16.81 -15.25 8.01
C GLY A 40 16.15 -14.06 8.71
N TYR A 41 16.65 -13.62 9.87
CA TYR A 41 16.09 -12.47 10.60
C TYR A 41 16.10 -11.19 9.75
N LYS A 42 14.97 -10.48 9.72
CA LYS A 42 14.77 -9.26 8.93
C LYS A 42 14.58 -8.07 9.85
N ARG A 43 15.27 -6.97 9.58
CA ARG A 43 15.12 -5.69 10.28
C ARG A 43 14.88 -4.57 9.29
N ILE A 44 13.78 -3.83 9.48
CA ILE A 44 13.45 -2.67 8.64
C ILE A 44 14.41 -1.54 8.99
N LEU A 45 14.98 -0.89 7.97
CA LEU A 45 15.74 0.34 8.14
C LEU A 45 14.78 1.51 8.21
N THR A 46 14.73 2.14 9.39
CA THR A 46 13.98 3.38 9.57
C THR A 46 14.85 4.57 9.14
N PRO A 47 14.24 5.67 8.63
CA PRO A 47 14.97 6.89 8.27
C PRO A 47 15.84 7.41 9.42
N ILE A 48 15.35 7.30 10.66
CA ILE A 48 16.06 7.69 11.89
C ILE A 48 17.43 7.00 12.00
N TRP A 49 17.51 5.71 11.65
CA TRP A 49 18.76 4.97 11.74
C TRP A 49 19.76 5.41 10.66
N ILE A 50 19.27 5.74 9.46
CA ILE A 50 20.10 6.27 8.38
C ILE A 50 20.63 7.67 8.74
N ASP A 51 19.79 8.53 9.33
CA ASP A 51 20.18 9.88 9.73
C ASP A 51 21.25 9.87 10.84
N GLN A 52 21.17 8.91 11.78
CA GLN A 52 22.23 8.69 12.78
C GLN A 52 23.57 8.28 12.14
N LEU A 53 23.55 7.56 11.02
CA LEU A 53 24.76 7.19 10.28
C LEU A 53 25.31 8.39 9.48
N ARG A 54 24.43 9.17 8.83
CA ARG A 54 24.81 10.40 8.10
C ARG A 54 25.48 11.44 8.99
N ALA A 55 25.07 11.54 10.25
CA ALA A 55 25.67 12.47 11.21
C ALA A 55 27.17 12.20 11.48
N ARG A 56 27.65 10.98 11.20
CA ARG A 56 29.07 10.61 11.37
C ARG A 56 29.92 10.80 10.12
N ASP A 57 29.31 10.79 8.93
CA ASP A 57 29.97 10.89 7.63
C ASP A 57 29.11 11.73 6.65
N PRO A 58 29.14 13.07 6.74
CA PRO A 58 28.39 13.92 5.84
C PRO A 58 28.94 13.83 4.40
N GLY A 59 28.04 13.81 3.41
CA GLY A 59 28.39 13.97 1.99
C GLY A 59 28.47 12.70 1.14
N CYS A 60 28.11 11.52 1.67
CA CYS A 60 28.02 10.29 0.87
C CYS A 60 26.59 9.72 0.81
N THR A 61 26.33 8.87 -0.19
CA THR A 61 25.01 8.29 -0.44
C THR A 61 24.65 7.21 0.60
N ASN A 62 23.36 6.90 0.76
CA ASN A 62 22.90 5.89 1.73
C ASN A 62 23.53 4.51 1.49
N THR A 63 23.70 4.12 0.23
CA THR A 63 24.33 2.86 -0.17
C THR A 63 25.79 2.79 0.25
N GLU A 64 26.55 3.87 0.07
CA GLU A 64 27.96 3.95 0.48
C GLU A 64 28.13 3.93 2.00
N LEU A 65 27.28 4.67 2.74
CA LEU A 65 27.24 4.64 4.20
C LEU A 65 26.98 3.23 4.73
N LEU A 66 25.98 2.56 4.16
CA LEU A 66 25.60 1.20 4.58
C LEU A 66 26.73 0.22 4.26
N ALA A 67 27.36 0.26 3.09
CA ALA A 67 28.49 -0.61 2.75
C ALA A 67 29.64 -0.54 3.80
N ARG A 68 29.92 0.65 4.33
CA ARG A 68 30.94 0.86 5.38
C ARG A 68 30.54 0.34 6.76
N VAL A 69 29.25 0.19 7.05
CA VAL A 69 28.77 -0.23 8.36
C VAL A 69 28.37 -1.69 8.38
N LEU A 70 27.87 -2.23 7.25
CA LEU A 70 27.35 -3.59 7.11
C LEU A 70 28.33 -4.65 7.62
N HIS A 71 29.62 -4.55 7.27
CA HIS A 71 30.64 -5.50 7.71
C HIS A 71 30.86 -5.54 9.23
N ARG A 72 30.44 -4.50 9.96
CA ARG A 72 30.52 -4.41 11.43
C ARG A 72 29.22 -4.83 12.12
N LEU A 73 28.11 -4.90 11.38
CA LEU A 73 26.82 -5.25 11.94
C LEU A 73 26.78 -6.73 12.30
N ARG A 74 26.16 -7.02 13.44
CA ARG A 74 25.82 -8.37 13.86
C ARG A 74 24.31 -8.52 13.89
N CYS A 75 23.83 -9.69 13.50
CA CYS A 75 22.41 -10.01 13.58
C CYS A 75 21.94 -9.89 15.04
N SER A 76 20.85 -9.13 15.27
CA SER A 76 20.26 -8.99 16.61
C SER A 76 19.65 -10.29 17.16
N ASN A 77 19.43 -11.29 16.30
CA ASN A 77 18.87 -12.58 16.69
C ASN A 77 19.94 -13.67 16.90
N CYS A 78 20.90 -13.83 15.98
CA CYS A 78 21.91 -14.90 16.04
C CYS A 78 23.36 -14.42 16.18
N HIS A 79 23.59 -13.11 16.26
CA HIS A 79 24.91 -12.48 16.37
C HIS A 79 25.91 -12.74 15.23
N ALA A 80 25.52 -13.45 14.18
CA ALA A 80 26.35 -13.65 12.99
C ALA A 80 26.63 -12.31 12.29
N LYS A 81 27.83 -12.19 11.68
CA LYS A 81 28.25 -11.01 10.90
C LYS A 81 27.72 -11.00 9.46
N ASN A 82 26.91 -11.99 9.09
CA ASN A 82 26.41 -12.16 7.73
C ASN A 82 25.04 -11.46 7.57
N VAL A 83 25.08 -10.12 7.58
CA VAL A 83 23.91 -9.24 7.43
C VAL A 83 24.05 -8.46 6.14
N GLU A 84 23.01 -8.50 5.30
CA GLU A 84 22.98 -7.89 3.97
C GLU A 84 21.83 -6.90 3.85
N LEU A 85 22.03 -5.85 3.05
CA LEU A 85 21.01 -4.87 2.71
C LEU A 85 20.21 -5.37 1.50
N VAL A 86 18.91 -5.56 1.69
CA VAL A 86 17.96 -5.86 0.64
C VAL A 86 17.11 -4.61 0.42
N HIS A 87 17.34 -3.93 -0.69
CA HIS A 87 16.42 -2.92 -1.19
C HIS A 87 15.18 -3.69 -1.68
N LYS A 88 13.99 -3.36 -1.17
CA LYS A 88 12.76 -3.79 -1.84
C LYS A 88 12.61 -2.97 -3.11
N VAL A 89 13.47 -3.23 -4.09
CA VAL A 89 13.09 -3.01 -5.48
C VAL A 89 11.93 -3.96 -5.66
N GLN A 90 10.71 -3.43 -5.74
CA GLN A 90 9.59 -4.20 -6.25
C GLN A 90 10.13 -4.94 -7.47
N ALA A 91 9.97 -6.26 -7.52
CA ALA A 91 10.36 -7.04 -8.67
C ALA A 91 9.61 -6.50 -9.89
N ARG A 92 10.13 -5.45 -10.52
CA ARG A 92 10.08 -5.29 -11.95
C ARG A 92 11.02 -6.38 -12.43
N PRO A 93 10.53 -7.43 -13.12
CA PRO A 93 11.44 -8.23 -13.92
C PRO A 93 12.23 -7.25 -14.79
N SER A 94 13.55 -7.41 -14.80
CA SER A 94 14.47 -6.58 -15.56
C SER A 94 13.90 -6.30 -16.95
N PRO A 95 13.84 -5.04 -17.41
CA PRO A 95 13.65 -4.80 -18.82
C PRO A 95 14.90 -5.33 -19.49
N LYS A 96 14.78 -6.50 -20.12
CA LYS A 96 15.62 -6.81 -21.26
C LYS A 96 15.44 -5.65 -22.21
N THR A 97 16.58 -5.05 -22.50
CA THR A 97 16.91 -4.10 -23.54
C THR A 97 15.85 -3.95 -24.64
N GLU A 98 15.70 -2.69 -25.05
CA GLU A 98 15.17 -2.20 -26.33
C GLU A 98 13.73 -1.69 -26.30
N GLN A 99 13.69 -0.36 -26.25
CA GLN A 99 12.56 0.48 -26.57
C GLN A 99 12.12 0.16 -28.00
N THR A 100 11.00 -0.54 -28.14
CA THR A 100 10.15 -0.43 -29.31
C THR A 100 8.75 -0.16 -28.78
N GLY A 101 8.14 0.93 -29.23
CA GLY A 101 6.85 1.38 -28.75
C GLY A 101 5.77 0.35 -29.07
N ASP A 102 5.40 -0.43 -28.06
CA ASP A 102 4.13 -1.13 -28.04
C ASP A 102 3.54 -0.98 -26.65
N LEU A 103 2.59 -0.04 -26.52
CA LEU A 103 1.83 0.22 -25.29
C LEU A 103 0.87 -0.94 -25.05
N SER A 104 1.40 -2.13 -24.79
CA SER A 104 0.61 -3.30 -24.43
C SER A 104 -0.11 -2.99 -23.11
N PRO A 105 -1.45 -2.92 -23.10
CA PRO A 105 -2.20 -2.61 -21.90
C PRO A 105 -1.98 -3.70 -20.84
N SER A 106 -1.77 -3.27 -19.59
CA SER A 106 -1.68 -4.17 -18.44
C SER A 106 -3.05 -4.43 -17.83
N CYS A 107 -3.19 -5.58 -17.19
CA CYS A 107 -4.40 -5.99 -16.50
C CYS A 107 -4.64 -5.10 -15.27
N THR A 108 -5.86 -4.58 -15.13
CA THR A 108 -6.24 -3.74 -13.98
C THR A 108 -6.40 -4.50 -12.67
N GLN A 109 -6.46 -5.84 -12.69
CA GLN A 109 -6.63 -6.70 -11.52
C GLN A 109 -5.28 -7.24 -10.99
N CYS A 110 -4.50 -7.92 -11.83
CA CYS A 110 -3.21 -8.49 -11.41
C CYS A 110 -1.98 -7.64 -11.78
N GLY A 111 -2.12 -6.68 -12.70
CA GLY A 111 -1.00 -5.86 -13.19
C GLY A 111 -0.12 -6.53 -14.26
N GLU A 112 -0.36 -7.80 -14.61
CA GLU A 112 0.35 -8.49 -15.70
C GLU A 112 -0.04 -7.92 -17.08
N GLU A 113 0.87 -7.96 -18.05
CA GLU A 113 0.57 -7.57 -19.44
C GLU A 113 -0.52 -8.46 -20.03
N ILE A 114 -1.51 -7.84 -20.70
CA ILE A 114 -2.57 -8.59 -21.37
C ILE A 114 -1.99 -9.18 -22.67
N PRO A 115 -2.03 -10.52 -22.85
CA PRO A 115 -1.44 -11.14 -24.04
C PRO A 115 -2.03 -10.57 -25.34
N ILE A 116 -1.18 -10.33 -26.35
CA ILE A 116 -1.60 -9.78 -27.65
C ILE A 116 -2.73 -10.59 -28.28
N ARG A 117 -2.68 -11.93 -28.19
CA ARG A 117 -3.74 -12.81 -28.68
C ARG A 117 -5.11 -12.50 -28.05
N ARG A 118 -5.12 -12.13 -26.76
CA ARG A 118 -6.34 -11.74 -26.04
C ARG A 118 -6.84 -10.38 -26.51
N LEU A 119 -5.95 -9.41 -26.72
CA LEU A 119 -6.31 -8.09 -27.23
C LEU A 119 -6.84 -8.14 -28.66
N GLN A 120 -6.27 -9.02 -29.50
CA GLN A 120 -6.75 -9.28 -30.85
C GLN A 120 -8.14 -9.94 -30.85
N ALA A 121 -8.37 -10.91 -29.96
CA ALA A 121 -9.65 -11.59 -29.85
C ALA A 121 -10.74 -10.73 -29.19
N VAL A 122 -10.37 -9.92 -28.20
CA VAL A 122 -11.27 -9.05 -27.42
C VAL A 122 -10.63 -7.66 -27.28
N PRO A 123 -10.79 -6.80 -28.29
CA PRO A 123 -10.26 -5.43 -28.26
C PRO A 123 -10.84 -4.64 -27.08
N GLY A 124 -9.98 -3.90 -26.37
CA GLY A 124 -10.39 -3.02 -25.26
C GLY A 124 -10.60 -3.72 -23.91
N THR A 125 -10.31 -5.01 -23.79
CA THR A 125 -10.30 -5.69 -22.48
C THR A 125 -9.31 -5.03 -21.53
N ARG A 126 -9.73 -4.85 -20.27
CA ARG A 126 -8.90 -4.29 -19.18
C ARG A 126 -8.36 -5.36 -18.24
N VAL A 127 -8.78 -6.61 -18.41
CA VAL A 127 -8.37 -7.74 -17.58
C VAL A 127 -7.76 -8.86 -18.42
N CYS A 128 -6.83 -9.61 -17.83
CA CYS A 128 -6.22 -10.77 -18.47
C CYS A 128 -7.16 -11.99 -18.40
N VAL A 129 -6.83 -13.03 -19.17
CA VAL A 129 -7.63 -14.27 -19.25
C VAL A 129 -7.78 -14.93 -17.88
N LYS A 130 -6.68 -15.05 -17.10
CA LYS A 130 -6.72 -15.64 -15.77
C LYS A 130 -7.67 -14.91 -14.83
N CYS A 131 -7.54 -13.58 -14.74
CA CYS A 131 -8.39 -12.77 -13.86
C CYS A 131 -9.86 -12.79 -14.31
N GLN A 132 -10.12 -12.86 -15.61
CA GLN A 132 -11.49 -13.04 -16.10
C GLN A 132 -12.04 -14.42 -15.75
N GLU A 133 -11.26 -15.48 -15.93
CA GLU A 133 -11.66 -16.85 -15.53
C GLU A 133 -11.93 -16.93 -14.02
N GLU A 134 -11.12 -16.29 -13.18
CA GLU A 134 -11.36 -16.22 -11.73
C GLU A 134 -12.70 -15.55 -11.40
N LEU A 135 -13.04 -14.45 -12.10
CA LEU A 135 -14.31 -13.76 -11.91
C LEU A 135 -15.50 -14.61 -12.36
N GLU A 136 -15.38 -15.29 -13.51
CA GLU A 136 -16.40 -16.18 -14.05
C GLU A 136 -16.61 -17.43 -13.16
N ASN A 137 -15.55 -17.92 -12.50
CA ASN A 137 -15.60 -19.06 -11.59
C ASN A 137 -16.05 -18.73 -10.15
N GLY A 138 -16.53 -17.51 -9.89
CA GLY A 138 -17.08 -17.11 -8.59
C GLY A 138 -16.21 -16.15 -7.77
N GLY A 139 -15.17 -15.57 -8.39
CA GLY A 139 -14.30 -14.58 -7.77
C GLY A 139 -13.23 -15.16 -6.84
N PRO A 140 -12.35 -14.32 -6.28
CA PRO A 140 -11.38 -14.77 -5.29
C PRO A 140 -12.14 -15.34 -4.09
N THR A 141 -11.85 -16.60 -3.75
CA THR A 141 -12.42 -17.22 -2.55
C THR A 141 -11.98 -16.42 -1.34
N ASP A 142 -12.92 -15.75 -0.66
CA ASP A 142 -12.67 -15.12 0.63
C ASP A 142 -12.11 -16.16 1.60
N GLU A 143 -10.86 -15.98 2.03
CA GLU A 143 -10.26 -16.84 3.05
C GLU A 143 -11.16 -16.82 4.31
N PRO A 144 -11.53 -17.99 4.85
CA PRO A 144 -12.45 -18.05 5.96
C PRO A 144 -11.85 -17.40 7.21
N VAL A 145 -12.47 -16.33 7.69
CA VAL A 145 -12.09 -15.69 8.95
C VAL A 145 -12.57 -16.54 10.13
N TYR A 146 -11.68 -16.84 11.07
CA TYR A 146 -12.00 -17.62 12.27
C TYR A 146 -12.17 -16.74 13.52
N CYS A 147 -13.09 -17.15 14.39
CA CYS A 147 -13.37 -16.48 15.66
C CYS A 147 -12.18 -16.59 16.61
N LYS A 148 -11.69 -15.45 17.14
CA LYS A 148 -10.59 -15.42 18.12
C LYS A 148 -10.93 -16.04 19.49
N ARG A 149 -12.22 -16.23 19.79
CA ARG A 149 -12.68 -16.80 21.08
C ARG A 149 -12.88 -18.31 21.06
N CYS A 150 -13.56 -18.84 20.03
CA CYS A 150 -13.91 -20.27 19.97
C CYS A 150 -13.42 -20.99 18.71
N ARG A 151 -12.66 -20.30 17.84
CA ARG A 151 -12.13 -20.82 16.57
C ARG A 151 -13.16 -21.29 15.54
N ALA A 152 -14.46 -21.11 15.80
CA ALA A 152 -15.49 -21.35 14.80
C ALA A 152 -15.42 -20.34 13.64
N LYS A 153 -15.88 -20.73 12.44
CA LYS A 153 -15.92 -19.86 11.25
C LYS A 153 -16.79 -18.62 11.51
N MET A 154 -16.36 -17.46 11.01
CA MET A 154 -17.16 -16.24 11.03
C MET A 154 -18.09 -16.18 9.81
N VAL A 155 -19.29 -15.64 10.02
CA VAL A 155 -20.36 -15.56 9.02
C VAL A 155 -21.03 -14.19 9.08
N TRP A 156 -21.48 -13.70 7.93
CA TRP A 156 -22.29 -12.48 7.87
C TRP A 156 -23.66 -12.73 8.50
N ARG A 157 -24.07 -11.83 9.39
CA ARG A 157 -25.35 -11.87 10.10
C ARG A 157 -26.07 -10.54 9.95
N VAL A 158 -27.38 -10.56 10.15
CA VAL A 158 -28.26 -9.40 10.05
C VAL A 158 -28.59 -8.87 11.44
N ARG A 159 -28.55 -7.55 11.62
CA ARG A 159 -29.16 -6.87 12.76
C ARG A 159 -30.56 -6.41 12.36
N GLU A 160 -31.55 -7.26 12.61
CA GLU A 160 -32.95 -7.03 12.25
C GLU A 160 -33.57 -5.81 12.96
N SER A 161 -33.10 -5.49 14.16
CA SER A 161 -33.65 -4.45 15.03
C SER A 161 -33.26 -3.01 14.68
N VAL A 162 -32.45 -2.80 13.63
CA VAL A 162 -32.00 -1.46 13.21
C VAL A 162 -32.43 -1.21 11.77
N ARG A 163 -32.96 -0.01 11.50
CA ARG A 163 -33.25 0.48 10.14
C ARG A 163 -32.28 1.62 9.78
N PRO A 164 -31.61 1.57 8.62
CA PRO A 164 -31.59 0.45 7.66
C PRO A 164 -30.94 -0.80 8.25
N THR A 165 -31.32 -1.97 7.71
CA THR A 165 -30.80 -3.28 8.13
C THR A 165 -29.28 -3.29 8.02
N LYS A 166 -28.58 -3.48 9.14
CA LYS A 166 -27.11 -3.50 9.17
C LYS A 166 -26.60 -4.94 9.26
N TYR A 167 -25.71 -5.31 8.33
CA TYR A 167 -24.98 -6.57 8.39
C TYR A 167 -23.78 -6.45 9.32
N PHE A 168 -23.41 -7.56 9.95
CA PHE A 168 -22.19 -7.64 10.76
C PHE A 168 -21.54 -9.02 10.64
N LEU A 169 -20.21 -9.06 10.69
CA LEU A 169 -19.46 -10.31 10.69
C LEU A 169 -19.40 -10.88 12.12
N GLY A 170 -20.11 -11.99 12.35
CA GLY A 170 -20.26 -12.62 13.67
C GLY A 170 -19.81 -14.07 13.69
N CYS A 171 -19.53 -14.59 14.89
CA CYS A 171 -19.23 -16.01 15.06
C CYS A 171 -20.41 -16.90 14.63
N SER A 172 -20.15 -18.03 13.95
CA SER A 172 -21.19 -19.01 13.60
C SER A 172 -21.95 -19.54 14.83
N ASN A 173 -21.25 -19.73 15.95
CA ASN A 173 -21.83 -20.14 17.24
C ASN A 173 -22.62 -19.05 17.99
N TYR A 174 -22.90 -17.89 17.39
CA TYR A 174 -23.76 -16.88 18.02
C TYR A 174 -25.21 -17.43 18.13
N PRO A 175 -25.91 -17.25 19.28
CA PRO A 175 -25.60 -16.34 20.39
C PRO A 175 -24.71 -16.90 21.50
N ARG A 176 -24.35 -18.19 21.48
CA ARG A 176 -23.47 -18.81 22.51
C ARG A 176 -22.08 -18.20 22.53
N CYS A 177 -21.52 -17.88 21.36
CA CYS A 177 -20.32 -17.05 21.23
C CYS A 177 -20.66 -15.69 20.63
N ARG A 178 -20.65 -14.63 21.46
CA ARG A 178 -20.98 -13.25 21.06
C ARG A 178 -19.83 -12.48 20.41
N TYR A 179 -18.78 -13.16 19.94
CA TYR A 179 -17.68 -12.49 19.24
C TYR A 179 -18.14 -11.96 17.89
N VAL A 180 -17.85 -10.68 17.63
CA VAL A 180 -18.12 -9.98 16.37
C VAL A 180 -16.89 -9.15 16.01
N ILE A 181 -16.62 -8.96 14.72
CA ILE A 181 -15.64 -7.98 14.27
C ILE A 181 -16.40 -6.67 14.09
N ALA A 182 -16.25 -5.75 15.06
CA ALA A 182 -16.79 -4.41 14.94
C ALA A 182 -15.88 -3.57 14.04
N GLY A 183 -16.43 -3.02 12.95
CA GLY A 183 -15.74 -1.98 12.16
C GLY A 183 -15.31 -2.35 10.74
N SER A 184 -16.24 -2.78 9.89
CA SER A 184 -16.12 -2.51 8.46
C SER A 184 -17.41 -1.85 7.97
N TRP A 185 -17.40 -0.51 8.09
CA TRP A 185 -18.33 0.51 7.59
C TRP A 185 -19.78 0.44 8.12
#